data_AF-A0A7S1DUT0-F1
#
_entry.id   AF-A0A7S1DUT0-F1
#
_cell.length_a   1.000
_cell.length_b   1.000
_cell.length_c   1.000
_cell.angle_alpha   90.00
_cell.angle_beta   90.00
_cell.angle_gamma   90.00
#
_symmetry.space_group_name_H-M   'P 1'
#
loop_
_entity.id
_entity.type
_entity.pdbx_description
1 polymer ?
#
loop_
_entity_poly.entity_id
_entity_poly.type
_entity_poly.pdbx_seq_one_letter_code
_entity_poly.pdbx_strand_id
1 'polypeptide(L)'
;LVERLSVQAARHCKSMNAQATANTLWALAKLRHSPNESEAKQLLKNAEYKAGGFNAQNISNLLWALSKLAIPPSPELLSRLYARILHTASDFNEQAIANTFHAFST
;
A
#
# COMPACT_ATOMS: atom_id res chain seq x y z
N LEU A 1 -13.47 16.65 5.31
CA LEU A 1 -12.44 16.77 4.24
C LEU A 1 -11.82 15.43 3.90
N VAL A 2 -11.18 14.74 4.86
CA VAL A 2 -10.49 13.44 4.64
C VAL A 2 -11.39 12.38 4.01
N GLU A 3 -12.61 12.19 4.52
CA GLU A 3 -13.60 11.26 3.95
C GLU A 3 -13.87 11.51 2.47
N ARG A 4 -14.12 12.78 2.09
CA ARG A 4 -14.34 13.15 0.67
C ARG A 4 -13.13 12.83 -0.20
N LEU A 5 -11.91 13.04 0.31
CA LEU A 5 -10.69 12.71 -0.39
C LEU A 5 -10.47 11.18 -0.49
N SER A 6 -10.83 10.41 0.55
CA SER A 6 -10.81 8.94 0.52
C SER A 6 -11.70 8.40 -0.60
N VAL A 7 -12.95 8.87 -0.64
CA VAL A 7 -13.92 8.52 -1.69
C VAL A 7 -13.39 8.86 -3.08
N GLN A 8 -12.79 10.05 -3.26
CA GLN A 8 -12.23 10.45 -4.55
C GLN A 8 -11.01 9.61 -4.94
N ALA A 9 -10.13 9.29 -3.99
CA ALA A 9 -8.98 8.43 -4.24
C ALA A 9 -9.41 7.02 -4.70
N ALA A 10 -10.44 6.44 -4.06
CA ALA A 10 -11.01 5.17 -4.51
C ALA A 10 -11.62 5.27 -5.92
N ARG A 11 -12.43 6.31 -6.18
CA ARG A 11 -13.05 6.54 -7.51
C ARG A 11 -12.02 6.70 -8.63
N HIS A 12 -10.90 7.36 -8.35
CA HIS A 12 -9.82 7.61 -9.30
C HIS A 12 -8.66 6.62 -9.19
N CYS A 13 -8.81 5.52 -8.45
CA CYS A 13 -7.68 4.63 -8.15
C CYS A 13 -6.98 4.11 -9.41
N LYS A 14 -7.73 3.86 -10.50
CA LYS A 14 -7.18 3.34 -11.76
C LYS A 14 -6.17 4.27 -12.43
N SER A 15 -6.27 5.59 -12.25
CA SER A 15 -5.30 6.56 -12.78
C SER A 15 -4.11 6.77 -11.84
N MET A 16 -4.18 6.30 -10.60
CA MET A 16 -3.09 6.39 -9.65
C MET A 16 -1.99 5.41 -10.04
N ASN A 17 -0.75 5.91 -10.07
CA ASN A 17 0.43 5.06 -10.18
C ASN A 17 0.71 4.34 -8.84
N ALA A 18 1.75 3.51 -8.84
CA ALA A 18 2.15 2.73 -7.68
C ALA A 18 2.43 3.63 -6.46
N GLN A 19 3.31 4.63 -6.61
CA GLN A 19 3.63 5.59 -5.55
C GLN A 19 2.40 6.31 -5.00
N ALA A 20 1.52 6.82 -5.85
CA ALA A 20 0.29 7.50 -5.43
C ALA A 20 -0.61 6.56 -4.61
N THR A 21 -0.73 5.29 -5.02
CA THR A 21 -1.52 4.29 -4.29
C THR A 21 -0.96 4.02 -2.89
N ALA A 22 0.36 3.80 -2.78
CA ALA A 22 1.02 3.61 -1.49
C ALA A 22 0.90 4.84 -0.60
N ASN A 23 1.11 6.04 -1.14
CA ASN A 23 1.03 7.29 -0.40
C ASN A 23 -0.39 7.58 0.09
N THR A 24 -1.42 7.26 -0.69
CA THR A 24 -2.81 7.38 -0.26
C THR A 24 -3.11 6.48 0.94
N LEU A 25 -2.77 5.20 0.87
CA LEU A 25 -2.99 4.27 1.99
C LEU A 25 -2.19 4.69 3.22
N TRP A 26 -0.93 5.11 3.04
CA TRP A 26 -0.10 5.65 4.11
C TRP A 26 -0.71 6.91 4.75
N ALA A 27 -1.22 7.85 3.94
CA ALA A 27 -1.85 9.06 4.44
C ALA A 27 -3.14 8.74 5.23
N LEU A 28 -3.97 7.81 4.74
CA LEU A 28 -5.16 7.32 5.44
C LEU A 28 -4.79 6.74 6.81
N ALA A 29 -3.76 5.88 6.86
CA ALA A 29 -3.22 5.32 8.10
C ALA A 29 -2.71 6.41 9.06
N LYS A 30 -1.94 7.38 8.56
CA LYS A 30 -1.42 8.50 9.37
C LYS A 30 -2.51 9.41 9.93
N LEU A 31 -3.59 9.61 9.17
CA LEU A 31 -4.77 10.38 9.56
C LEU A 31 -5.72 9.58 10.46
N ARG A 32 -5.42 8.30 10.73
CA ARG A 32 -6.30 7.36 11.45
C ARG A 32 -7.70 7.29 10.85
N HIS A 33 -7.78 7.40 9.52
CA HIS A 33 -9.03 7.32 8.77
C HIS A 33 -9.05 6.00 8.00
N SER A 34 -9.86 5.06 8.47
CA SER A 34 -10.06 3.79 7.78
C SER A 34 -11.02 3.98 6.60
N PRO A 35 -10.59 3.69 5.36
CA PRO A 35 -11.51 3.64 4.23
C PRO A 35 -12.55 2.56 4.48
N ASN A 36 -13.76 2.73 3.92
CA ASN A 36 -14.75 1.65 3.96
C ASN A 36 -14.30 0.45 3.08
N GLU A 37 -14.99 -0.68 3.22
CA GLU A 37 -14.62 -1.92 2.54
C GLU A 37 -14.50 -1.77 1.01
N SER A 38 -15.43 -1.05 0.38
CA SER A 38 -15.44 -0.82 -1.07
C SER A 38 -14.23 0.00 -1.52
N GLU A 39 -13.93 1.07 -0.79
CA GLU A 39 -12.75 1.92 -1.04
C GLU A 39 -11.45 1.16 -0.87
N ALA A 40 -11.32 0.42 0.24
CA ALA A 40 -10.15 -0.42 0.51
C ALA A 40 -9.93 -1.44 -0.61
N LYS A 41 -10.99 -2.14 -1.02
CA LYS A 41 -10.95 -3.13 -2.11
C LYS A 41 -10.50 -2.54 -3.44
N GLN A 42 -10.95 -1.33 -3.77
CA GLN A 42 -10.55 -0.64 -5.00
C GLN A 42 -9.06 -0.23 -4.97
N LEU A 43 -8.61 0.34 -3.84
CA LEU A 43 -7.21 0.75 -3.66
C LEU A 43 -6.26 -0.45 -3.66
N LEU A 44 -6.61 -1.55 -2.98
CA LEU A 44 -5.83 -2.79 -2.97
C LEU A 44 -5.75 -3.43 -4.35
N LYS A 45 -6.87 -3.49 -5.08
CA LYS A 45 -6.87 -4.03 -6.44
C LYS A 45 -6.01 -3.18 -7.39
N ASN A 46 -5.99 -1.86 -7.20
CA ASN A 46 -5.08 -1.00 -7.94
C ASN A 46 -3.62 -1.26 -7.56
N ALA A 47 -3.31 -1.40 -6.26
CA ALA A 47 -1.97 -1.76 -5.79
C ALA A 47 -1.49 -3.08 -6.40
N GLU A 48 -2.35 -4.08 -6.49
CA GLU A 48 -2.05 -5.39 -7.10
C GLU A 48 -1.73 -5.25 -8.60
N TYR A 49 -2.56 -4.48 -9.33
CA TYR A 49 -2.34 -4.23 -10.76
C TYR A 49 -1.06 -3.42 -11.01
N LYS A 50 -0.74 -2.47 -10.13
CA LYS A 50 0.44 -1.60 -10.23
C LYS A 50 1.68 -2.15 -9.52
N ALA A 51 1.64 -3.38 -9.03
CA ALA A 51 2.68 -3.92 -8.14
C ALA A 51 4.10 -3.86 -8.73
N GLY A 52 4.23 -4.07 -10.05
CA GLY A 52 5.51 -3.98 -10.76
C GLY A 52 6.13 -2.57 -10.79
N GLY A 53 5.36 -1.53 -10.50
CA GLY A 53 5.82 -0.13 -10.48
C GLY A 53 6.23 0.37 -9.09
N PHE A 54 6.08 -0.42 -8.03
CA PHE A 54 6.51 0.00 -6.70
C PHE A 54 8.03 0.00 -6.59
N ASN A 55 8.59 1.01 -5.91
CA ASN A 55 9.96 0.94 -5.40
C ASN A 55 9.96 0.45 -3.94
N ALA A 56 11.16 0.23 -3.37
CA ALA A 56 11.32 -0.23 -1.99
C ALA A 56 10.51 0.58 -0.97
N GLN A 57 10.61 1.92 -1.02
CA GLN A 57 9.89 2.80 -0.12
C GLN A 57 8.37 2.67 -0.26
N ASN A 58 7.85 2.54 -1.48
CA ASN A 58 6.41 2.39 -1.69
C ASN A 58 5.89 1.07 -1.10
N ILE A 59 6.66 -0.02 -1.26
CA ILE A 59 6.30 -1.33 -0.70
C ILE A 59 6.23 -1.22 0.83
N SER A 60 7.26 -0.66 1.45
CA SER A 60 7.29 -0.48 2.91
C SER A 60 6.17 0.42 3.42
N ASN A 61 5.88 1.53 2.72
CA ASN A 61 4.77 2.42 3.09
C ASN A 61 3.41 1.72 2.97
N LEU A 62 3.20 0.96 1.89
CA LEU A 62 1.97 0.21 1.66
C LEU A 62 1.78 -0.83 2.78
N LEU A 63 2.78 -1.67 3.03
CA LEU A 63 2.71 -2.71 4.05
C LEU A 63 2.49 -2.14 5.45
N TRP A 64 3.20 -1.07 5.81
CA TRP A 64 3.00 -0.38 7.08
C TRP A 64 1.58 0.19 7.20
N ALA A 65 1.05 0.81 6.14
CA ALA A 65 -0.30 1.37 6.13
C ALA A 65 -1.37 0.29 6.33
N LEU A 66 -1.22 -0.84 5.65
CA LEU A 66 -2.15 -1.98 5.76
C LEU A 66 -2.17 -2.54 7.19
N SER A 67 -0.99 -2.70 7.82
CA SER A 67 -0.88 -3.09 9.23
C SER A 67 -1.57 -2.08 10.16
N LYS A 68 -1.35 -0.77 9.97
CA LYS A 68 -2.00 0.27 10.81
C LYS A 68 -3.50 0.41 10.62
N LEU A 69 -4.00 0.13 9.43
CA LEU A 69 -5.44 0.17 9.13
C LEU A 69 -6.15 -1.15 9.46
N ALA A 70 -5.42 -2.18 9.88
CA ALA A 70 -5.91 -3.55 10.05
C ALA A 70 -6.63 -4.09 8.78
N ILE A 71 -6.09 -3.74 7.61
CA ILE A 71 -6.60 -4.19 6.31
C ILE A 71 -5.68 -5.28 5.79
N PRO A 72 -6.11 -6.56 5.77
CA PRO A 72 -5.27 -7.63 5.27
C PRO A 72 -5.08 -7.51 3.74
N PRO A 73 -3.85 -7.55 3.22
CA PRO A 73 -3.62 -7.66 1.78
C PRO A 73 -4.11 -9.02 1.26
N SER A 74 -4.52 -9.07 -0.02
CA SER A 74 -4.80 -10.35 -0.68
C SER A 74 -3.52 -11.18 -0.82
N PRO A 75 -3.61 -12.52 -0.83
CA PRO A 75 -2.47 -13.39 -1.13
C PRO A 75 -1.80 -13.06 -2.47
N GLU A 76 -2.58 -12.65 -3.47
CA GLU A 76 -2.09 -12.23 -4.78
C GLU A 76 -1.27 -10.94 -4.71
N LEU A 77 -1.76 -9.93 -3.95
CA LEU A 77 -1.01 -8.70 -3.72
C LEU A 77 0.31 -9.00 -3.00
N LEU A 78 0.28 -9.79 -1.93
CA LEU A 78 1.50 -10.18 -1.20
C LEU A 78 2.51 -10.88 -2.12
N SER A 79 2.06 -11.86 -2.91
CA SER A 79 2.93 -12.59 -3.84
C SER A 79 3.61 -11.66 -4.84
N ARG A 80 2.87 -10.69 -5.38
CA ARG A 80 3.42 -9.67 -6.30
C ARG A 80 4.39 -8.72 -5.61
N LEU A 81 4.07 -8.29 -4.39
CA LEU A 81 4.98 -7.46 -3.60
C LEU A 81 6.28 -8.21 -3.28
N TYR A 82 6.22 -9.51 -2.96
CA TYR A 82 7.41 -10.33 -2.71
C TYR A 82 8.27 -10.47 -3.95
N ALA A 83 7.66 -10.80 -5.09
CA ALA A 83 8.37 -10.82 -6.36
C ALA A 83 9.04 -9.46 -6.65
N ARG A 84 8.34 -8.35 -6.35
CA ARG A 84 8.89 -7.01 -6.54
C ARG A 84 10.03 -6.69 -5.56
N ILE A 85 9.95 -7.12 -4.31
CA ILE A 85 11.03 -6.99 -3.32
C ILE A 85 12.29 -7.67 -3.84
N LEU A 86 12.19 -8.89 -4.38
CA LEU A 86 13.35 -9.59 -4.94
C LEU A 86 14.04 -8.81 -6.07
N HIS A 87 13.27 -8.09 -6.88
CA HIS A 87 13.82 -7.23 -7.94
C HIS A 87 14.32 -5.86 -7.48
N THR A 88 13.97 -5.42 -6.26
CA THR A 88 14.30 -4.09 -5.74
C THR A 88 15.09 -4.14 -4.44
N ALA A 89 15.57 -5.32 -4.05
CA ALA A 89 16.19 -5.57 -2.74
C ALA A 89 17.42 -4.69 -2.47
N SER A 90 18.19 -4.35 -3.51
CA SER A 90 19.33 -3.43 -3.42
C SER A 90 18.94 -1.98 -3.05
N ASP A 91 17.67 -1.62 -3.26
CA ASP A 91 17.17 -0.26 -3.10
C ASP A 91 16.47 -0.06 -1.74
N PHE A 92 16.38 -1.10 -0.92
CA PHE A 92 15.83 -1.04 0.42
C PHE A 92 16.82 -0.37 1.38
N ASN A 93 16.48 0.82 1.86
CA ASN A 93 17.17 1.42 2.99
C ASN A 93 16.76 0.78 4.32
N GLU A 94 17.44 1.13 5.41
CA GLU A 94 17.24 0.58 6.75
C GLU A 94 15.78 0.67 7.23
N GLN A 95 15.08 1.77 6.94
CA GLN A 95 13.67 1.93 7.29
C GLN A 95 12.76 1.01 6.47
N ALA A 96 13.05 0.86 5.18
CA ALA A 96 12.28 0.01 4.30
C ALA A 96 12.36 -1.46 4.74
N ILE A 97 13.55 -1.92 5.15
CA ILE A 97 13.77 -3.26 5.72
C ILE A 97 12.96 -3.44 7.00
N ALA A 98 13.08 -2.52 7.96
CA ALA A 98 12.37 -2.61 9.24
C ALA A 98 10.85 -2.64 9.08
N ASN A 99 10.30 -1.79 8.20
CA ASN A 99 8.86 -1.72 7.95
C ASN A 99 8.33 -2.99 7.27
N THR A 100 9.10 -3.58 6.35
CA THR A 100 8.72 -4.86 5.72
C THR A 100 8.69 -5.99 6.74
N PHE A 101 9.69 -6.10 7.62
CA PHE A 101 9.68 -7.11 8.69
C PHE A 101 8.54 -6.88 9.69
N HIS A 102 8.25 -5.64 10.07
CA HIS A 102 7.15 -5.34 10.98
C HIS A 102 5.80 -5.81 10.40
N ALA A 103 5.56 -5.56 9.12
CA ALA A 103 4.35 -6.00 8.46
C ALA A 103 4.18 -7.52 8.40
N PHE A 104 5.27 -8.31 8.50
CA PHE A 104 5.19 -9.77 8.64
C PHE A 104 4.95 -10.26 10.06
N SER A 105 5.10 -9.38 11.06
CA SER A 105 5.01 -9.74 12.48
C SER A 105 3.65 -9.47 13.12
N THR A 106 2.72 -8.87 12.39
CA THR A 106 1.36 -8.48 12.83
C THR A 106 0.30 -9.25 12.07
#